data_AF-A0A429WBW7-F1
#
_entry.id   AF-A0A429WBW7-F1
#
_cell.length_a   1.000
_cell.length_b   1.000
_cell.length_c   1.000
_cell.angle_alpha   90.00
_cell.angle_beta   90.00
_cell.angle_gamma   90.00
#
_symmetry.space_group_name_H-M   'P 1'
#
loop_
_entity.id
_entity.type
_entity.pdbx_description
1 polymer ?
#
loop_
_entity_poly.entity_id
_entity_poly.type
_entity_poly.pdbx_seq_one_letter_code
_entity_poly.pdbx_strand_id
1 'polypeptide(L)'
;MTALDVLNLDVLLARSVLLRADYLQAQSRITELLARGNGDPGQGPAERDFEELALAMSRSLSADARYLCTLSFAVRGIIERAKAMA
;
A
#
# COMPACT_ATOMS: atom_id res chain seq x y z
N MET A 1 10.92 -0.64 -27.35
CA MET A 1 10.57 0.19 -26.18
C MET A 1 11.52 1.38 -26.19
N THR A 2 10.99 2.59 -26.09
CA THR A 2 11.75 3.85 -26.22
C THR A 2 12.35 4.28 -24.87
N ALA A 3 13.31 5.21 -24.89
CA ALA A 3 13.83 5.82 -23.67
C ALA A 3 12.73 6.51 -22.82
N LEU A 4 11.73 7.09 -23.50
CA LEU A 4 10.56 7.69 -22.85
C LEU A 4 9.69 6.64 -22.14
N ASP A 5 9.52 5.46 -22.72
CA ASP A 5 8.77 4.36 -22.10
C ASP A 5 9.46 3.87 -20.82
N VAL A 6 10.79 3.74 -20.83
CA VAL A 6 11.58 3.36 -19.64
C VAL A 6 11.44 4.41 -18.53
N LEU A 7 11.56 5.69 -18.87
CA LEU A 7 11.38 6.80 -17.91
C LEU A 7 9.97 6.80 -17.31
N ASN A 8 8.94 6.57 -18.13
CA ASN A 8 7.56 6.48 -17.66
C ASN A 8 7.37 5.31 -16.68
N LEU A 9 7.97 4.15 -16.96
CA LEU A 9 7.93 3.00 -16.05
C LEU A 9 8.62 3.28 -14.71
N ASP A 10 9.77 3.97 -14.71
CA ASP A 10 10.46 4.38 -13.49
C ASP A 10 9.62 5.35 -12.64
N VAL A 11 8.96 6.32 -13.27
CA VAL A 11 8.07 7.27 -12.59
C VAL A 11 6.86 6.57 -11.98
N LEU A 12 6.23 5.65 -12.72
CA LEU A 12 5.09 4.89 -12.23
C LEU A 12 5.48 3.98 -11.06
N LEU A 13 6.65 3.36 -11.13
CA LEU A 13 7.21 2.55 -10.05
C LEU A 13 7.47 3.38 -8.79
N ALA A 14 8.04 4.58 -8.92
CA ALA A 14 8.26 5.48 -7.79
C ALA A 14 6.93 5.89 -7.13
N ARG A 15 5.91 6.21 -7.94
CA ARG A 15 4.57 6.56 -7.43
C ARG A 15 3.90 5.41 -6.68
N SER A 16 4.04 4.17 -7.16
CA SER A 16 3.44 3.02 -6.49
C SER A 16 4.05 2.76 -5.10
N VAL A 17 5.35 3.05 -4.93
CA VAL A 17 6.01 2.97 -3.62
C VAL A 17 5.47 4.02 -2.65
N LEU A 18 5.28 5.26 -3.11
CA LEU A 18 4.75 6.35 -2.28
C LEU A 18 3.31 6.06 -1.85
N LEU A 19 2.45 5.63 -2.78
CA LEU A 19 1.04 5.31 -2.48
C LEU A 19 0.92 4.23 -1.39
N ARG A 20 1.82 3.23 -1.39
CA ARG A 20 1.88 2.21 -0.33
C ARG A 20 2.23 2.82 1.02
N ALA A 21 3.16 3.77 1.07
CA ALA A 21 3.54 4.45 2.31
C ALA A 21 2.36 5.28 2.86
N ASP A 22 1.65 6.00 2.01
CA ASP A 22 0.47 6.78 2.40
C ASP A 22 -0.64 5.88 2.95
N TYR A 23 -0.89 4.75 2.30
CA TYR A 23 -1.89 3.78 2.75
C TYR A 23 -1.55 3.18 4.13
N LEU A 24 -0.28 2.84 4.36
CA LEU A 24 0.22 2.38 5.66
C LEU A 24 -0.01 3.42 6.76
N GLN A 25 0.28 4.69 6.46
CA GLN A 25 0.11 5.78 7.41
C GLN A 25 -1.36 5.99 7.75
N ALA A 26 -2.25 6.01 6.74
CA ALA A 26 -3.70 6.14 6.95
C ALA A 26 -4.24 5.00 7.82
N GLN A 27 -3.79 3.76 7.58
CA GLN A 27 -4.18 2.62 8.39
C GLN A 27 -3.70 2.74 9.85
N SER A 28 -2.44 3.10 10.07
CA SER A 28 -1.91 3.31 11.43
C SER A 28 -2.73 4.37 12.17
N ARG A 29 -3.10 5.45 11.48
CA ARG A 29 -3.89 6.54 12.05
C ARG A 29 -5.30 6.10 12.44
N ILE A 30 -5.95 5.28 11.61
CA ILE A 30 -7.24 4.69 11.93
C ILE A 30 -7.10 3.81 13.18
N THR A 31 -6.16 2.88 13.22
CA THR A 31 -5.92 2.03 14.40
C THR A 31 -5.67 2.85 15.69
N GLU A 32 -4.87 3.91 15.61
CA GLU A 32 -4.62 4.83 16.74
C GLU A 32 -5.90 5.52 17.23
N LEU A 33 -6.74 5.99 16.31
CA LEU A 33 -8.00 6.64 16.66
C LEU A 33 -8.99 5.65 17.29
N LEU A 34 -9.03 4.43 16.78
CA LEU A 34 -9.87 3.35 17.34
C LEU A 34 -9.43 2.98 18.76
N ALA A 35 -8.12 2.81 18.99
CA ALA A 35 -7.59 2.52 20.32
C ALA A 35 -7.87 3.63 21.35
N ARG A 36 -8.00 4.89 20.91
CA ARG A 36 -8.34 6.03 21.78
C ARG A 36 -9.85 6.19 22.02
N GLY A 37 -10.70 5.64 21.15
CA GLY A 37 -12.16 5.75 21.21
C GLY A 37 -12.82 4.86 22.27
N ASN A 38 -12.13 3.84 22.81
CA ASN A 38 -12.65 2.91 23.82
C ASN A 38 -12.86 3.52 25.23
N GLY A 39 -12.84 4.86 25.37
CA GLY A 39 -12.99 5.58 26.64
C GLY A 39 -14.37 6.15 26.94
N ASP A 40 -15.34 6.08 26.01
CA ASP A 40 -16.68 6.67 26.19
C ASP A 40 -17.78 5.57 26.18
N PRO A 41 -18.40 5.25 27.34
CA PRO A 41 -19.30 4.10 27.50
C PRO A 41 -20.73 4.33 26.97
N GLY A 42 -20.92 5.15 25.93
CA GLY A 42 -22.24 5.51 25.40
C GLY A 42 -22.34 5.43 23.88
N GLN A 43 -22.97 4.36 23.37
CA GLN A 43 -23.47 4.25 21.98
C GLN A 43 -22.42 4.37 20.83
N GLY A 44 -21.22 3.81 21.00
CA GLY A 44 -20.25 3.62 19.90
C GLY A 44 -20.35 2.25 19.22
N PRO A 45 -19.73 2.06 18.04
CA PRO A 45 -19.51 0.73 17.45
C PRO A 45 -18.85 -0.21 18.46
N ALA A 46 -19.17 -1.50 18.42
CA ALA A 46 -18.61 -2.45 19.37
C ALA A 46 -17.10 -2.57 19.16
N GLU A 47 -16.33 -2.79 20.23
CA GLU A 47 -14.87 -3.00 20.17
C GLU A 47 -14.47 -4.05 19.11
N ARG A 48 -15.30 -5.09 18.96
CA ARG A 48 -15.17 -6.13 17.94
C ARG A 48 -15.29 -5.62 16.50
N ASP A 49 -16.14 -4.64 16.20
CA ASP A 49 -16.27 -4.07 14.86
C ASP A 49 -14.98 -3.35 14.44
N PHE A 50 -14.31 -2.73 15.41
CA PHE A 50 -13.02 -2.06 15.21
C PHE A 50 -11.87 -3.06 15.03
N GLU A 51 -11.87 -4.16 15.78
CA GLU A 51 -10.91 -5.25 15.58
C GLU A 51 -11.08 -5.91 14.20
N GLU A 52 -12.33 -6.17 13.79
CA GLU A 52 -12.64 -6.75 12.47
C GLU A 52 -12.23 -5.80 11.33
N LEU A 53 -12.46 -4.49 11.48
CA LEU A 53 -12.00 -3.48 10.52
C LEU A 53 -10.46 -3.43 10.46
N ALA A 54 -9.77 -3.39 11.61
CA ALA A 54 -8.31 -3.38 11.65
C ALA A 54 -7.71 -4.64 10.98
N LEU A 55 -8.31 -5.81 11.23
CA LEU A 55 -7.92 -7.07 10.62
C LEU A 55 -8.16 -7.07 9.10
N ALA A 56 -9.31 -6.58 8.64
CA ALA A 56 -9.64 -6.46 7.23
C ALA A 56 -8.67 -5.52 6.50
N MET A 57 -8.39 -4.35 7.08
CA MET A 57 -7.42 -3.40 6.55
C MET A 57 -6.01 -4.02 6.47
N SER A 58 -5.59 -4.77 7.49
CA SER A 58 -4.26 -5.41 7.53
C SER A 58 -4.12 -6.50 6.47
N ARG A 59 -5.20 -7.27 6.24
CA ARG A 59 -5.26 -8.25 5.15
C ARG A 59 -5.21 -7.59 3.77
N SER A 60 -5.97 -6.51 3.55
CA SER A 60 -5.93 -5.73 2.31
C SER A 60 -4.53 -5.20 2.04
N LEU A 61 -3.94 -4.51 3.02
CA LEU A 61 -2.57 -4.00 2.93
C LEU A 61 -1.58 -5.12 2.57
N SER A 62 -1.68 -6.28 3.22
CA SER A 62 -0.78 -7.40 2.96
C SER A 62 -0.95 -8.00 1.56
N ALA A 63 -2.16 -7.96 1.00
CA ALA A 63 -2.42 -8.35 -0.38
C ALA A 63 -1.88 -7.31 -1.37
N ASP A 64 -2.18 -6.03 -1.13
CA ASP A 64 -1.74 -4.90 -1.95
C ASP A 64 -0.21 -4.76 -1.95
N ALA A 65 0.43 -4.91 -0.80
CA ALA A 65 1.89 -4.90 -0.67
C ALA A 65 2.55 -6.04 -1.44
N ARG A 66 1.98 -7.26 -1.38
CA ARG A 66 2.49 -8.40 -2.17
C ARG A 66 2.33 -8.16 -3.66
N TYR A 67 1.15 -7.72 -4.09
CA TYR A 67 0.87 -7.40 -5.48
C TYR A 67 1.82 -6.30 -6.01
N LEU A 68 1.97 -5.20 -5.28
CA LEU A 68 2.87 -4.09 -5.64
C LEU A 68 4.34 -4.52 -5.65
N CYS A 69 4.78 -5.38 -4.73
CA CYS A 69 6.14 -5.94 -4.76
C CYS A 69 6.36 -6.81 -6.01
N THR A 70 5.42 -7.69 -6.35
CA THR A 70 5.50 -8.52 -7.56
C THR A 70 5.51 -7.67 -8.83
N LEU A 71 4.63 -6.66 -8.91
CA LEU A 71 4.58 -5.72 -10.03
C LEU A 71 5.90 -4.94 -10.14
N SER A 72 6.43 -4.45 -9.02
CA SER A 72 7.71 -3.73 -8.96
C SER A 72 8.87 -4.58 -9.47
N PHE A 73 8.91 -5.86 -9.08
CA PHE A 73 9.93 -6.79 -9.55
C PHE A 73 9.83 -7.03 -11.06
N ALA A 74 8.60 -7.24 -11.58
CA ALA A 74 8.36 -7.42 -13.01
C ALA A 74 8.77 -6.19 -13.83
N VAL A 75 8.37 -4.98 -13.38
CA VAL A 75 8.71 -3.71 -14.03
C VAL A 75 10.21 -3.46 -14.02
N ARG A 76 10.91 -3.68 -12.90
CA ARG A 76 12.38 -3.62 -12.85
C ARG A 76 13.02 -4.58 -13.84
N GLY A 77 12.52 -5.81 -13.93
CA GLY A 77 13.01 -6.78 -14.92
C GLY A 77 12.83 -6.32 -16.37
N ILE A 78 11.72 -5.65 -16.69
CA ILE A 78 11.47 -5.07 -18.02
C ILE A 78 12.47 -3.94 -18.30
N ILE A 79 12.66 -3.02 -17.33
CA ILE A 79 13.57 -1.89 -17.44
C ILE A 79 15.02 -2.37 -17.65
N GLU A 80 15.50 -3.32 -16.85
CA GLU A 80 16.88 -3.80 -16.95
C GLU A 80 17.14 -4.53 -18.27
N ARG A 81 16.18 -5.34 -18.76
CA ARG A 81 16.28 -5.94 -20.11
C ARG A 81 16.33 -4.90 -21.21
N ALA A 82 15.56 -3.82 -21.07
CA ALA A 82 15.53 -2.75 -22.06
C ALA A 82 16.86 -1.98 -22.12
N LYS A 83 17.45 -1.69 -20.95
CA LYS A 83 18.77 -1.06 -20.83
C LYS A 83 19.87 -1.93 -21.44
N ALA A 84 19.78 -3.25 -21.29
CA ALA A 84 20.77 -4.18 -21.85
C ALA A 84 20.68 -4.34 -23.38
N MET A 85 19.58 -3.91 -24.00
CA MET A 85 19.33 -3.99 -25.45
C MET A 85 19.55 -2.65 -26.17
N ALA A 86 19.80 -1.57 -25.42
CA ALA A 86 20.07 -0.22 -25.93
C ALA A 86 21.59 0.02 -26.03
#